data_AF-A0A5R2MUS6-F1
#
_entry.id   AF-A0A5R2MUS6-F1
#
_cell.length_a   1.000
_cell.length_b   1.000
_cell.length_c   1.000
_cell.angle_alpha   90.00
_cell.angle_beta   90.00
_cell.angle_gamma   90.00
#
_symmetry.space_group_name_H-M   'P 1'
#
loop_
_entity.id
_entity.type
_entity.pdbx_description
1 polymer ?
#
loop_
_entity_poly.entity_id
_entity_poly.type
_entity_poly.pdbx_seq_one_letter_code
_entity_poly.pdbx_strand_id
1 'polypeptide(L)'
;LLADDFKEPALNIWKYDAASLEPALFGKNARVPLKPFAGTIGNALAEMGHHSVVPPRRVGGNLDIRDLAAGTTLYLPVEVAGALFSVGDTHAAQGDGEVCGTA
;
A
#
# COMPACT_ATOMS: atom_id res chain seq x y z
N LEU A 1 10.72 -9.48 5.36
CA LEU A 1 12.06 -9.96 4.95
C LEU A 1 13.09 -9.89 6.07
N LEU A 2 12.98 -8.94 7.01
CA LEU A 2 14.01 -8.66 8.02
C LEU A 2 13.64 -9.11 9.45
N ALA A 3 12.60 -9.92 9.62
CA ALA A 3 12.04 -10.25 10.94
C ALA A 3 13.02 -11.04 11.84
N ASP A 4 13.89 -11.86 11.25
CA ASP A 4 14.89 -12.62 12.00
C ASP A 4 16.05 -11.75 12.52
N ASP A 5 16.33 -10.65 11.82
CA ASP A 5 17.38 -9.68 12.15
C ASP A 5 16.92 -8.62 13.15
N PHE A 6 15.63 -8.22 13.08
CA PHE A 6 15.04 -7.17 13.91
C PHE A 6 13.85 -7.73 14.71
N LYS A 7 14.14 -8.25 15.90
CA LYS A 7 13.16 -8.94 16.76
C LYS A 7 12.34 -8.01 17.63
N GLU A 8 12.87 -6.83 17.92
CA GLU A 8 12.20 -5.84 18.77
C GLU A 8 11.22 -5.01 17.94
N PRO A 9 10.01 -4.74 18.47
CA PRO A 9 9.05 -3.88 17.79
C PRO A 9 9.58 -2.45 17.71
N ALA A 10 9.34 -1.80 16.57
CA ALA A 10 9.68 -0.39 16.36
C ALA A 10 8.47 0.35 15.79
N LEU A 11 8.25 1.57 16.27
CA LEU A 11 7.20 2.47 15.78
C LEU A 11 7.81 3.84 15.50
N ASN A 12 7.55 4.36 14.30
CA ASN A 12 7.88 5.72 13.93
C ASN A 12 6.62 6.46 13.50
N ILE A 13 6.21 7.48 14.26
CA ILE A 13 5.09 8.35 13.90
C ILE A 13 5.62 9.47 13.02
N TRP A 14 5.35 9.38 11.72
CA TRP A 14 5.84 10.34 10.74
C TRP A 14 4.88 11.51 10.57
N LYS A 15 5.39 12.74 10.72
CA LYS A 15 4.68 13.97 10.38
C LYS A 15 5.26 14.53 9.08
N TYR A 16 4.40 14.75 8.11
CA TYR A 16 4.74 15.34 6.81
C TYR A 16 3.61 16.27 6.37
N ASP A 17 3.90 17.17 5.44
CA ASP A 17 2.88 18.02 4.80
C ASP A 17 2.35 17.30 3.56
N ALA A 18 1.10 16.84 3.65
CA ALA A 18 0.45 16.12 2.57
C ALA A 18 0.03 17.04 1.39
N ALA A 19 0.00 18.36 1.58
CA ALA A 19 -0.42 19.30 0.54
C ALA A 19 0.73 19.67 -0.41
N SER A 20 1.94 19.88 0.12
CA SER A 20 3.09 20.27 -0.70
C SER A 20 3.70 19.12 -1.50
N LEU A 21 3.60 17.87 -1.01
CA LEU A 21 4.26 16.69 -1.60
C LEU A 21 5.79 16.82 -1.76
N GLU A 22 6.40 17.82 -1.12
CA GLU A 22 7.84 17.99 -1.09
C GLU A 22 8.50 16.87 -0.28
N PRO A 23 9.76 16.48 -0.59
CA PRO A 23 10.48 15.47 0.19
C PRO A 23 10.49 15.79 1.69
N ALA A 24 9.85 14.93 2.48
CA ALA A 24 9.64 15.13 3.91
C ALA A 24 10.72 14.44 4.73
N LEU A 25 11.14 15.08 5.83
CA LEU A 25 12.15 14.52 6.74
C LEU A 25 11.60 13.25 7.41
N PHE A 26 12.29 12.12 7.25
CA PHE A 26 12.03 10.87 7.95
C PHE A 26 13.15 10.61 8.96
N GLY A 27 12.79 10.61 10.25
CA GLY A 27 13.77 10.57 11.34
C GLY A 27 14.59 11.87 11.41
N LYS A 28 15.92 11.75 11.57
CA LYS A 28 16.81 12.89 11.81
C LYS A 28 17.69 13.25 10.60
N ASN A 29 17.86 12.34 9.65
CA ASN A 29 19.01 12.37 8.74
C ASN A 29 18.64 12.37 7.25
N ALA A 30 17.42 11.96 6.89
CA ALA A 30 17.07 11.74 5.48
C ALA A 30 15.71 12.33 5.14
N ARG A 31 15.58 12.86 3.93
CA ARG A 31 14.30 13.28 3.35
C ARG A 31 13.84 12.23 2.36
N VAL A 32 12.58 11.82 2.48
CA VAL A 32 11.93 10.82 1.63
C VAL A 32 11.00 11.55 0.66
N PRO A 33 11.15 11.37 -0.67
CA PRO A 33 10.19 11.90 -1.64
C PRO A 33 8.80 11.31 -1.40
N LEU A 34 7.77 12.16 -1.40
CA LEU A 34 6.39 11.70 -1.28
C LEU A 34 5.85 11.32 -2.65
N LYS A 35 5.31 10.12 -2.76
CA LYS A 35 4.61 9.61 -3.95
C LYS A 35 3.42 8.79 -3.45
N PRO A 36 2.32 9.45 -3.06
CA PRO A 36 1.22 8.77 -2.41
C PRO A 36 0.48 7.84 -3.37
N PHE A 37 0.08 6.69 -2.86
CA PHE A 37 -0.70 5.67 -3.58
C PHE A 37 -1.52 4.84 -2.58
N ALA A 38 -2.44 4.01 -3.07
CA ALA A 38 -3.18 3.05 -2.25
C ALA A 38 -2.54 1.66 -2.34
N GLY A 39 -2.11 1.11 -1.20
CA GLY A 39 -1.54 -0.24 -1.08
C GLY A 39 -2.60 -1.31 -1.31
N THR A 40 -3.81 -1.09 -0.78
CA THR A 40 -4.95 -2.00 -0.97
C THR A 40 -5.97 -1.45 -1.99
N ILE A 41 -6.11 -2.12 -3.13
CA ILE A 41 -7.08 -1.79 -4.19
C ILE A 41 -7.63 -3.10 -4.78
N GLY A 42 -8.96 -3.29 -4.82
CA GLY A 42 -9.51 -4.55 -5.35
C GLY A 42 -11.01 -4.58 -5.60
N ASN A 43 -11.44 -5.62 -6.31
CA ASN A 43 -12.83 -6.01 -6.51
C ASN A 43 -13.16 -7.24 -5.64
N ALA A 44 -14.45 -7.52 -5.41
CA ALA A 44 -14.86 -8.74 -4.72
C ALA A 44 -14.61 -9.99 -5.57
N LEU A 45 -14.23 -11.07 -4.88
CA LEU A 45 -14.13 -12.42 -5.43
C LEU A 45 -15.53 -13.02 -5.65
N ALA A 46 -15.66 -13.90 -6.64
CA ALA A 46 -16.85 -14.74 -6.76
C ALA A 46 -16.94 -15.80 -5.65
N GLU A 47 -15.81 -16.16 -5.03
CA GLU A 47 -15.76 -17.12 -3.95
C GLU A 47 -16.46 -16.57 -2.70
N MET A 48 -17.45 -17.30 -2.19
CA MET A 48 -18.19 -16.92 -0.99
C MET A 48 -17.30 -16.98 0.27
N GLY A 49 -17.59 -16.10 1.23
CA GLY A 49 -16.94 -16.11 2.55
C GLY A 49 -16.04 -14.90 2.80
N HIS A 50 -15.33 -14.94 3.92
CA HIS A 50 -14.38 -13.89 4.30
C HIS A 50 -13.00 -14.23 3.74
N HIS A 51 -12.45 -13.31 2.96
CA HIS A 51 -11.14 -13.46 2.34
C HIS A 51 -10.19 -12.40 2.88
N SER A 52 -9.04 -12.84 3.40
CA SER A 52 -7.94 -11.92 3.71
C SER A 52 -7.48 -11.22 2.43
N VAL A 53 -7.18 -9.91 2.55
CA VAL A 53 -6.53 -9.12 1.49
C VAL A 53 -5.02 -9.38 1.40
N VAL A 54 -4.45 -10.04 2.42
CA VAL A 54 -3.05 -10.51 2.46
C VAL A 54 -3.02 -12.03 2.32
N PRO A 55 -2.35 -12.60 1.31
CA PRO A 55 -1.70 -11.93 0.18
C PRO A 55 -2.71 -11.41 -0.86
N PRO A 56 -2.28 -10.52 -1.79
CA PRO A 56 -3.14 -10.08 -2.90
C PRO A 56 -3.55 -11.22 -3.81
N ARG A 57 -4.61 -11.00 -4.57
CA ARG A 57 -5.24 -11.96 -5.49
C ARG A 57 -5.40 -11.35 -6.88
N ARG A 58 -5.95 -12.14 -7.81
CA ARG A 58 -6.19 -11.69 -9.19
C ARG A 58 -7.18 -10.52 -9.29
N VAL A 59 -8.07 -10.37 -8.31
CA VAL A 59 -9.04 -9.25 -8.20
C VAL A 59 -8.45 -8.02 -7.50
N GLY A 60 -7.15 -8.02 -7.17
CA GLY A 60 -6.52 -6.98 -6.36
C GLY A 60 -6.34 -7.41 -4.90
N GLY A 61 -6.52 -6.48 -3.96
CA GLY A 61 -6.24 -6.68 -2.53
C GLY A 61 -5.01 -5.87 -2.13
N ASN A 62 -4.20 -6.40 -1.20
CA ASN A 62 -2.99 -5.75 -0.69
C ASN A 62 -1.84 -5.83 -1.70
N LEU A 63 -1.87 -4.98 -2.74
CA LEU A 63 -0.97 -5.05 -3.88
C LEU A 63 0.39 -4.38 -3.60
N ASP A 64 0.38 -3.28 -2.85
CA ASP A 64 1.59 -2.53 -2.44
C ASP A 64 2.53 -2.18 -3.61
N ILE A 65 1.94 -1.78 -4.74
CA ILE A 65 2.68 -1.34 -5.92
C ILE A 65 2.81 0.18 -5.89
N ARG A 66 3.99 0.70 -5.52
CA ARG A 66 4.31 2.15 -5.43
C ARG A 66 4.02 2.95 -6.70
N ASP A 67 3.90 2.26 -7.83
CA ASP A 67 3.60 2.86 -9.13
C ASP A 67 2.10 3.00 -9.39
N LEU A 68 1.20 2.43 -8.57
CA LEU A 68 -0.25 2.67 -8.60
C LEU A 68 -0.64 4.06 -8.06
N ALA A 69 0.09 5.08 -8.50
CA ALA A 69 -0.08 6.47 -8.14
C ALA A 69 -0.95 7.21 -9.17
N ALA A 70 -1.18 8.51 -8.93
CA ALA A 70 -1.92 9.38 -9.82
C ALA A 70 -1.40 9.31 -11.27
N GLY A 71 -2.33 9.18 -12.22
CA GLY A 71 -2.02 9.03 -13.65
C GLY A 71 -1.91 7.59 -14.14
N THR A 72 -2.02 6.59 -13.26
CA THR A 72 -2.03 5.17 -13.65
C THR A 72 -3.44 4.63 -13.89
N THR A 73 -3.51 3.51 -14.62
CA THR A 73 -4.75 2.75 -14.82
C THR A 73 -4.51 1.30 -14.43
N LEU A 74 -5.27 0.83 -13.44
CA LEU A 74 -5.27 -0.56 -13.00
C LEU A 74 -6.48 -1.29 -13.59
N TYR A 75 -6.24 -2.44 -14.21
CA TYR A 75 -7.29 -3.30 -14.74
C TYR A 75 -7.48 -4.49 -13.81
N LEU A 76 -8.69 -4.64 -13.27
CA LEU A 76 -9.07 -5.73 -12.39
C LEU A 76 -10.22 -6.54 -13.01
N PRO A 77 -10.21 -7.89 -12.89
CA PRO A 77 -11.34 -8.70 -13.31
C PRO A 77 -12.58 -8.39 -12.47
N VAL A 78 -13.75 -8.50 -13.10
CA VAL A 78 -15.06 -8.39 -12.44
C VAL A 78 -15.62 -9.81 -12.33
N GLU A 79 -15.58 -10.36 -11.11
CA GLU A 79 -16.06 -11.72 -10.85
C GLU A 79 -17.50 -11.76 -10.33
N VAL A 80 -18.01 -10.62 -9.85
CA VAL A 80 -19.38 -10.45 -9.35
C VAL A 80 -20.03 -9.21 -9.95
N ALA A 81 -21.37 -9.20 -10.00
CA ALA A 81 -22.13 -8.05 -10.51
C ALA A 81 -21.80 -6.77 -9.74
N GLY A 82 -21.50 -5.69 -10.46
CA GLY A 82 -21.11 -4.41 -9.88
C GLY A 82 -19.68 -4.34 -9.37
N ALA A 83 -18.87 -5.40 -9.53
CA ALA A 83 -17.47 -5.54 -9.08
C ALA A 83 -17.25 -5.48 -7.55
N LEU A 84 -18.02 -4.66 -6.84
CA LEU A 84 -17.89 -4.39 -5.40
C LEU A 84 -16.48 -3.88 -5.06
N PHE A 85 -16.06 -2.85 -5.80
CA PHE A 85 -14.75 -2.21 -5.66
C PHE A 85 -14.52 -1.64 -4.24
N SER A 86 -13.31 -1.79 -3.73
CA SER A 86 -12.85 -1.24 -2.45
C SER A 86 -11.39 -0.76 -2.54
N VAL A 87 -11.06 0.27 -1.77
CA VAL A 87 -9.72 0.89 -1.73
C VAL A 87 -9.41 1.37 -0.31
N GLY A 88 -8.13 1.29 0.08
CA GLY A 88 -7.64 1.73 1.38
C GLY A 88 -6.13 1.58 1.49
N ASP A 89 -5.63 1.63 2.73
CA ASP A 89 -4.20 1.47 3.03
C ASP A 89 -3.31 2.43 2.23
N THR A 90 -3.54 3.73 2.39
CA THR A 90 -2.79 4.74 1.64
C THR A 90 -1.41 4.95 2.24
N HIS A 91 -0.38 4.91 1.41
CA HIS A 91 1.00 5.15 1.81
C HIS A 91 1.45 6.52 1.30
N ALA A 92 2.22 7.25 2.11
CA ALA A 92 2.81 8.52 1.67
C ALA A 92 4.04 8.30 0.78
N ALA A 93 4.79 7.23 1.06
CA ALA A 93 5.94 6.79 0.30
C ALA A 93 6.21 5.31 0.61
N GLN A 94 6.54 4.51 -0.42
CA GLN A 94 6.98 3.13 -0.25
C GLN A 94 8.11 2.82 -1.24
N GLY A 95 9.10 2.04 -0.79
CA GLY A 95 10.10 1.44 -1.66
C GLY A 95 9.65 0.10 -2.25
N ASP A 96 10.31 -0.37 -3.30
CA ASP A 96 10.01 -1.67 -3.88
C ASP A 96 10.29 -2.81 -2.88
N GLY A 97 9.32 -3.70 -2.73
CA GLY A 97 9.41 -4.88 -1.88
C GLY A 97 9.01 -4.70 -0.42
N GLU A 98 8.70 -3.48 0.03
CA GLU A 98 8.15 -3.19 1.37
C GLU A 98 8.86 -4.00 2.49
N VAL A 99 10.18 -3.96 2.50
CA VAL A 99 11.00 -5.01 3.15
C VAL A 99 10.82 -5.10 4.68
N CYS A 100 10.43 -3.98 5.32
CA CYS A 100 10.11 -3.88 6.73
C CYS A 100 8.63 -4.20 7.06
N GLY A 101 7.78 -4.35 6.04
CA GLY A 101 6.38 -4.77 6.15
C GLY A 101 5.35 -3.67 6.40
N THR A 102 5.75 -2.40 6.37
CA THR A 102 4.87 -1.23 6.46
C THR A 102 5.48 -0.04 5.71
N ALA A 103 4.66 0.98 5.43
CA ALA A 103 5.06 2.23 4.79
C ALA A 103 4.40 3.48 5.42
#